data_AF-A0A2E7M7M3-F1
#
_entry.id   AF-A0A2E7M7M3-F1
#
_cell.length_a   1.000
_cell.length_b   1.000
_cell.length_c   1.000
_cell.angle_alpha   90.00
_cell.angle_beta   90.00
_cell.angle_gamma   90.00
#
_symmetry.space_group_name_H-M   'P 1'
#
loop_
_entity.id
_entity.type
_entity.pdbx_description
1 polymer ?
#
loop_
_entity_poly.entity_id
_entity_poly.type
_entity_poly.pdbx_seq_one_letter_code
_entity_poly.pdbx_strand_id
1 'polypeptide(L)'
;MGDDDSSGDDDSAGDDDTSGDDDTSGDDDTAPDDDDSLGDDDDVVSDCDVSWLRVADEPVSFSLEVVALFLERCGDCHTVQGHGELFLTPAEAYDALVDRGNVLNYDDLDRVEPGDAQGSYLMHKIVGCGSDDPVWGYTQAPMPPNLPSLKPLTQDEINVIYSWIVQGAENN
;
A
#
# COMPACT_ATOMS: atom_id res chain seq x y z
N MET A 1 50.34 26.08 -33.28
CA MET A 1 50.15 27.55 -33.23
C MET A 1 48.70 27.75 -32.77
N GLY A 2 48.39 28.07 -31.52
CA GLY A 2 49.23 28.34 -30.37
C GLY A 2 48.56 27.81 -29.11
N ASP A 3 49.40 27.61 -28.11
CA ASP A 3 49.12 27.32 -26.72
C ASP A 3 48.58 28.57 -26.03
N ASP A 4 47.64 28.42 -25.09
CA ASP A 4 47.31 29.44 -24.09
C ASP A 4 46.94 28.74 -22.76
N ASP A 5 47.97 28.57 -21.93
CA ASP A 5 47.89 28.35 -20.48
C ASP A 5 47.64 29.69 -19.77
N SER A 6 46.84 29.73 -18.69
CA SER A 6 46.99 30.70 -17.56
C SER A 6 46.12 30.38 -16.33
N SER A 7 46.77 29.73 -15.36
CA SER A 7 46.87 29.92 -13.89
C SER A 7 46.01 30.91 -13.07
N GLY A 8 45.79 30.52 -11.79
CA GLY A 8 45.73 31.38 -10.57
C GLY A 8 44.45 31.19 -9.73
N ASP A 9 44.41 30.45 -8.61
CA ASP A 9 44.86 30.77 -7.23
C ASP A 9 44.18 32.03 -6.63
N ASP A 10 43.38 31.89 -5.56
CA ASP A 10 43.59 32.58 -4.26
C ASP A 10 42.54 32.18 -3.20
N ASP A 11 43.03 31.97 -1.99
CA ASP A 11 42.36 31.63 -0.74
C ASP A 11 41.66 32.86 -0.13
N SER A 12 40.61 32.65 0.68
CA SER A 12 40.31 33.54 1.82
C SER A 12 39.38 32.85 2.81
N ALA A 13 40.00 32.30 3.85
CA ALA A 13 39.38 32.07 5.15
C ALA A 13 39.07 33.43 5.81
N GLY A 14 37.91 33.51 6.45
CA GLY A 14 37.51 34.63 7.30
C GLY A 14 37.00 34.10 8.62
N ASP A 15 37.93 33.87 9.55
CA ASP A 15 37.66 33.82 10.98
C ASP A 15 37.61 35.27 11.49
N ASP A 16 36.55 35.67 12.18
CA ASP A 16 36.56 36.86 13.03
C ASP A 16 35.70 36.58 14.28
N ASP A 17 36.40 36.39 15.40
CA ASP A 17 35.90 36.34 16.76
C ASP A 17 35.17 37.66 17.13
N THR A 18 34.17 37.59 18.01
CA THR A 18 34.08 38.51 19.16
C THR A 18 33.03 38.07 20.19
N SER A 19 33.55 37.83 21.38
CA SER A 19 32.94 37.55 22.68
C SER A 19 31.98 38.62 23.22
N GLY A 20 31.00 38.20 24.02
CA GLY A 20 30.22 39.06 24.89
C GLY A 20 29.17 38.29 25.69
N ASP A 21 29.57 37.73 26.83
CA ASP A 21 28.68 37.32 27.91
C ASP A 21 28.02 38.58 28.51
N ASP A 22 26.69 38.55 28.73
CA ASP A 22 26.02 39.37 29.74
C ASP A 22 24.71 38.69 30.17
N ASP A 23 24.72 38.22 31.42
CA ASP A 23 23.57 37.66 32.13
C ASP A 23 22.49 38.73 32.37
N THR A 24 21.24 38.44 31.99
CA THR A 24 20.08 38.97 32.71
C THR A 24 19.05 37.87 32.92
N SER A 25 18.97 37.42 34.16
CA SER A 25 17.86 36.66 34.71
C SER A 25 16.58 37.50 34.65
N GLY A 26 15.55 36.93 34.03
CA GLY A 26 14.18 37.43 34.03
C GLY A 26 13.25 36.25 33.80
N ASP A 27 12.83 35.62 34.90
CA ASP A 27 11.62 34.81 34.93
C ASP A 27 10.46 35.69 34.49
N ASP A 28 9.86 35.38 33.34
CA ASP A 28 8.47 35.76 33.06
C ASP A 28 7.79 34.59 32.36
N ASP A 29 6.89 33.97 33.11
CA ASP A 29 5.94 32.97 32.68
C ASP A 29 5.10 33.50 31.52
N THR A 30 5.48 33.13 30.30
CA THR A 30 4.57 33.12 29.15
C THR A 30 4.57 31.72 28.57
N ALA A 31 3.37 31.18 28.47
CA ALA A 31 3.05 29.82 28.08
C ALA A 31 3.85 29.37 26.84
N PRO A 32 4.20 28.08 26.75
CA PRO A 32 4.57 27.53 25.46
C PRO A 32 3.33 27.57 24.57
N ASP A 33 3.27 28.59 23.71
CA ASP A 33 2.76 28.39 22.37
C ASP A 33 3.74 27.41 21.71
N ASP A 34 3.53 26.11 21.94
CA ASP A 34 4.15 25.03 21.17
C ASP A 34 3.51 25.04 19.77
N ASP A 35 3.81 26.10 19.02
CA ASP A 35 3.78 26.17 17.57
C ASP A 35 4.98 25.38 17.04
N ASP A 36 4.91 24.06 17.20
CA ASP A 36 5.81 23.09 16.57
C ASP A 36 5.18 21.68 16.61
N SER A 37 3.91 21.57 16.20
CA SER A 37 3.48 20.34 15.51
C SER A 37 3.93 20.48 14.06
N LEU A 38 5.21 20.16 13.88
CA LEU A 38 5.77 19.37 12.80
C LEU A 38 4.72 19.06 11.73
N GLY A 39 4.98 19.53 10.50
CA GLY A 39 4.20 19.12 9.35
C GLY A 39 3.99 17.61 9.40
N ASP A 40 2.73 17.20 9.52
CA ASP A 40 2.25 15.90 9.08
C ASP A 40 2.40 15.86 7.54
N ASP A 41 3.64 15.98 7.08
CA ASP A 41 4.10 15.48 5.78
C ASP A 41 4.48 13.99 5.95
N ASP A 42 3.80 13.28 6.85
CA ASP A 42 3.63 11.83 6.83
C ASP A 42 2.33 11.50 6.07
N ASP A 43 2.07 12.24 4.98
CA ASP A 43 1.43 11.68 3.78
C ASP A 43 2.40 10.67 3.13
N VAL A 44 2.83 9.66 3.89
CA VAL A 44 3.00 8.35 3.29
C VAL A 44 1.59 7.96 2.87
N VAL A 45 1.24 8.36 1.65
CA VAL A 45 0.03 7.91 0.97
C VAL A 45 -0.01 6.40 1.16
N SER A 46 -0.87 5.94 2.07
CA SER A 46 -1.13 4.52 2.25
C SER A 46 -1.47 4.00 0.86
N ASP A 47 -0.60 3.16 0.30
CA ASP A 47 -0.65 2.74 -1.10
C ASP A 47 -2.01 2.14 -1.49
N CYS A 48 -2.83 1.76 -0.51
CA CYS A 48 -4.27 1.58 -0.63
C CYS A 48 -5.03 2.37 0.44
N ASP A 49 -5.85 3.35 0.06
CA ASP A 49 -6.82 3.95 1.00
C ASP A 49 -7.99 2.97 1.23
N VAL A 50 -7.95 2.31 2.39
CA VAL A 50 -8.98 1.37 2.86
C VAL A 50 -9.85 1.97 3.98
N SER A 51 -9.76 3.28 4.23
CA SER A 51 -10.45 3.96 5.33
C SER A 51 -11.99 3.88 5.28
N TRP A 52 -12.55 3.60 4.09
CA TRP A 52 -13.97 3.43 3.84
C TRP A 52 -14.47 1.98 4.07
N LEU A 53 -13.57 1.02 4.29
CA LEU A 53 -13.90 -0.37 4.59
C LEU A 53 -14.21 -0.56 6.08
N ARG A 54 -15.02 -1.60 6.36
CA ARG A 54 -15.45 -1.96 7.71
C ARG A 54 -15.11 -3.42 7.98
N VAL A 55 -14.55 -3.67 9.16
CA VAL A 55 -14.33 -5.02 9.67
C VAL A 55 -15.64 -5.53 10.26
N ALA A 56 -16.03 -6.76 9.91
CA ALA A 56 -17.17 -7.45 10.50
C ALA A 56 -16.93 -7.74 11.98
N ASP A 57 -17.98 -7.59 12.80
CA ASP A 57 -17.92 -7.90 14.23
C ASP A 57 -17.78 -9.40 14.50
N GLU A 58 -18.32 -10.25 13.61
CA GLU A 58 -18.24 -11.70 13.69
C GLU A 58 -17.15 -12.24 12.76
N PRO A 59 -16.58 -13.42 13.07
CA PRO A 59 -15.63 -14.09 12.19
C PRO A 59 -16.24 -14.41 10.83
N VAL A 60 -15.56 -13.99 9.75
CA VAL A 60 -15.93 -14.31 8.37
C VAL A 60 -15.50 -15.73 8.04
N SER A 61 -16.41 -16.53 7.50
CA SER A 61 -16.11 -17.87 7.04
C SER A 61 -15.46 -17.86 5.66
N PHE A 62 -14.26 -18.44 5.55
CA PHE A 62 -13.62 -18.61 4.25
C PHE A 62 -14.47 -19.49 3.33
N SER A 63 -14.91 -20.64 3.83
CA SER A 63 -15.60 -21.63 3.01
C SER A 63 -17.03 -21.22 2.61
N LEU A 64 -17.74 -20.49 3.48
CA LEU A 64 -19.14 -20.11 3.26
C LEU A 64 -19.32 -18.74 2.61
N GLU A 65 -18.42 -17.78 2.88
CA GLU A 65 -18.59 -16.39 2.46
C GLU A 65 -17.57 -16.00 1.39
N VAL A 66 -16.27 -16.16 1.68
CA VAL A 66 -15.19 -15.72 0.79
C VAL A 66 -15.15 -16.55 -0.50
N VAL A 67 -15.16 -17.88 -0.38
CA VAL A 67 -15.17 -18.78 -1.55
C VAL A 67 -16.44 -18.61 -2.38
N ALA A 68 -17.60 -18.43 -1.74
CA ALA A 68 -18.85 -18.18 -2.45
C ALA A 68 -18.75 -16.91 -3.30
N LEU A 69 -18.18 -15.84 -2.74
CA LEU A 69 -17.93 -14.60 -3.45
C LEU A 69 -16.95 -14.78 -4.61
N PHE A 70 -15.83 -15.49 -4.41
CA PHE A 70 -14.87 -15.76 -5.48
C PHE A 70 -15.48 -16.57 -6.62
N LEU A 71 -16.30 -17.57 -6.33
CA LEU A 71 -16.98 -18.34 -7.36
C LEU A 71 -17.96 -17.48 -8.17
N GLU A 72 -18.68 -16.57 -7.53
CA GLU A 72 -19.65 -15.70 -8.21
C GLU A 72 -18.98 -14.58 -9.02
N ARG A 73 -17.89 -14.00 -8.51
CA ARG A 73 -17.30 -12.75 -9.04
C ARG A 73 -15.99 -12.94 -9.79
N CYS A 74 -15.24 -14.00 -9.50
CA CYS A 74 -13.87 -14.20 -10.00
C CYS A 74 -13.74 -15.47 -10.84
N GLY A 75 -14.61 -16.46 -10.61
CA GLY A 75 -14.51 -17.82 -11.16
C GLY A 75 -14.56 -17.90 -12.70
N ASP A 76 -15.19 -16.95 -13.37
CA ASP A 76 -15.26 -16.93 -14.84
C ASP A 76 -13.90 -16.68 -15.52
N CYS A 77 -12.98 -15.99 -14.84
CA CYS A 77 -11.64 -15.68 -15.36
C CYS A 77 -10.52 -16.46 -14.65
N HIS A 78 -10.67 -16.72 -13.34
CA HIS A 78 -9.70 -17.45 -12.52
C HIS A 78 -9.99 -18.96 -12.50
N THR A 79 -9.87 -19.56 -13.69
CA THR A 79 -10.08 -21.00 -13.95
C THR A 79 -8.76 -21.77 -14.01
N VAL A 80 -8.81 -23.08 -14.28
CA VAL A 80 -7.60 -23.92 -14.50
C VAL A 80 -6.74 -23.48 -15.69
N GLN A 81 -7.33 -22.73 -16.63
CA GLN A 81 -6.65 -22.12 -17.78
C GLN A 81 -6.27 -20.66 -17.49
N GLY A 82 -6.59 -20.18 -16.28
CA GLY A 82 -6.76 -18.78 -15.92
C GLY A 82 -5.47 -17.98 -15.85
N HIS A 83 -5.66 -16.67 -15.84
CA HIS A 83 -4.60 -15.69 -15.69
C HIS A 83 -4.06 -15.67 -14.26
N GLY A 84 -2.74 -15.57 -14.12
CA GLY A 84 -2.08 -15.44 -12.82
C GLY A 84 -1.89 -16.73 -12.03
N GLU A 85 -2.05 -17.91 -12.66
CA GLU A 85 -1.93 -19.23 -12.01
C GLU A 85 -2.74 -19.31 -10.70
N LEU A 86 -3.98 -18.82 -10.77
CA LEU A 86 -4.87 -18.72 -9.64
C LEU A 86 -6.18 -19.42 -9.98
N PHE A 87 -6.48 -20.46 -9.23
CA PHE A 87 -7.72 -21.23 -9.36
C PHE A 87 -8.50 -21.18 -8.06
N LEU A 88 -9.70 -20.58 -8.12
CA LEU A 88 -10.46 -20.20 -6.93
C LEU A 88 -11.58 -21.20 -6.60
N THR A 89 -11.29 -22.50 -6.69
CA THR A 89 -12.25 -23.53 -6.25
C THR A 89 -12.29 -23.65 -4.73
N PRO A 90 -13.36 -24.20 -4.14
CA PRO A 90 -13.39 -24.49 -2.71
C PRO A 90 -12.24 -25.39 -2.22
N ALA A 91 -11.67 -26.22 -3.10
CA ALA A 91 -10.62 -27.15 -2.74
C ALA A 91 -9.21 -26.53 -2.81
N GLU A 92 -9.00 -25.49 -3.63
CA GLU A 92 -7.67 -24.97 -3.94
C GLU A 92 -7.49 -23.49 -3.59
N ALA A 93 -8.57 -22.73 -3.45
CA ALA A 93 -8.51 -21.28 -3.29
C ALA A 93 -7.63 -20.86 -2.10
N TYR A 94 -7.75 -21.55 -0.96
CA TYR A 94 -6.99 -21.19 0.24
C TYR A 94 -5.49 -21.32 0.01
N ASP A 95 -5.04 -22.53 -0.36
CA ASP A 95 -3.63 -22.85 -0.61
C ASP A 95 -3.03 -22.07 -1.78
N ALA A 96 -3.88 -21.56 -2.68
CA ALA A 96 -3.47 -20.71 -3.79
C ALA A 96 -3.36 -19.22 -3.42
N LEU A 97 -3.96 -18.78 -2.31
CA LEU A 97 -4.03 -17.36 -1.93
C LEU A 97 -3.17 -17.03 -0.71
N VAL A 98 -3.34 -17.77 0.37
CA VAL A 98 -2.80 -17.38 1.68
C VAL A 98 -1.33 -17.77 1.79
N ASP A 99 -0.48 -16.82 2.18
CA ASP A 99 0.99 -16.97 2.27
C ASP A 99 1.63 -17.43 0.95
N ARG A 100 1.06 -16.98 -0.18
CA ARG A 100 1.55 -17.30 -1.53
C ARG A 100 1.93 -16.03 -2.25
N GLY A 101 3.22 -15.90 -2.56
CA GLY A 101 3.72 -14.83 -3.42
C GLY A 101 2.92 -14.68 -4.73
N ASN A 102 2.71 -13.43 -5.13
CA ASN A 102 2.09 -13.15 -6.42
C ASN A 102 3.03 -13.57 -7.58
N VAL A 103 2.46 -14.09 -8.68
CA VAL A 103 3.26 -14.61 -9.81
C VAL A 103 3.87 -13.52 -10.69
N LEU A 104 3.53 -12.26 -10.40
CA LEU A 104 4.06 -11.10 -11.10
C LEU A 104 5.29 -10.54 -10.37
N ASN A 105 5.71 -11.16 -9.26
CA ASN A 105 6.82 -10.75 -8.39
C ASN A 105 6.76 -9.25 -8.04
N TYR A 106 5.56 -8.74 -7.81
CA TYR A 106 5.34 -7.35 -7.40
C TYR A 106 5.60 -7.20 -5.90
N ASP A 107 6.54 -6.33 -5.54
CA ASP A 107 6.93 -5.97 -4.16
C ASP A 107 7.08 -7.15 -3.19
N ASP A 108 7.34 -8.35 -3.72
CA ASP A 108 7.31 -9.61 -2.99
C ASP A 108 6.05 -9.80 -2.12
N LEU A 109 4.92 -9.18 -2.49
CA LEU A 109 3.66 -9.29 -1.75
C LEU A 109 3.05 -10.68 -1.90
N ASP A 110 2.52 -11.19 -0.81
CA ASP A 110 1.63 -12.33 -0.85
C ASP A 110 0.28 -11.97 -1.48
N ARG A 111 -0.32 -12.93 -2.17
CA ARG A 111 -1.67 -12.82 -2.74
C ARG A 111 -2.65 -12.43 -1.64
N VAL A 112 -2.52 -13.08 -0.48
CA VAL A 112 -3.14 -12.71 0.80
C VAL A 112 -2.11 -12.89 1.90
N GLU A 113 -1.81 -11.81 2.62
CA GLU A 113 -1.04 -11.80 3.86
C GLU A 113 -2.03 -11.78 5.04
N PRO A 114 -2.09 -12.84 5.87
CA PRO A 114 -2.95 -12.90 7.05
C PRO A 114 -2.77 -11.71 7.99
N GLY A 115 -3.86 -11.00 8.28
CA GLY A 115 -3.86 -9.86 9.20
C GLY A 115 -3.40 -8.55 8.58
N ASP A 116 -2.86 -8.55 7.37
CA ASP A 116 -2.44 -7.34 6.66
C ASP A 116 -3.15 -7.21 5.31
N ALA A 117 -4.30 -6.54 5.33
CA ALA A 117 -5.06 -6.25 4.13
C ALA A 117 -4.33 -5.29 3.19
N GLN A 118 -3.56 -4.34 3.70
CA GLN A 118 -2.86 -3.36 2.87
C GLN A 118 -1.60 -3.96 2.23
N GLY A 119 -0.95 -4.92 2.89
CA GLY A 119 0.12 -5.74 2.31
C GLY A 119 -0.37 -6.87 1.39
N SER A 120 -1.67 -7.14 1.34
CA SER A 120 -2.24 -8.21 0.51
C SER A 120 -2.46 -7.77 -0.93
N TYR A 121 -1.80 -8.43 -1.88
CA TYR A 121 -1.94 -8.15 -3.32
C TYR A 121 -3.40 -8.21 -3.82
N LEU A 122 -4.23 -9.08 -3.25
CA LEU A 122 -5.66 -9.15 -3.56
C LEU A 122 -6.37 -7.80 -3.33
N MET A 123 -6.07 -7.11 -2.23
CA MET A 123 -6.71 -5.82 -1.92
C MET A 123 -6.31 -4.74 -2.92
N HIS A 124 -5.04 -4.75 -3.34
CA HIS A 124 -4.55 -3.88 -4.41
C HIS A 124 -5.35 -4.05 -5.70
N LYS A 125 -5.66 -5.31 -6.05
CA LYS A 125 -6.48 -5.62 -7.23
C LYS A 125 -7.91 -5.13 -7.13
N ILE A 126 -8.59 -5.37 -6.01
CA ILE A 126 -10.04 -5.13 -5.94
C ILE A 126 -10.41 -3.70 -5.54
N VAL A 127 -9.48 -2.99 -4.87
CA VAL A 127 -9.62 -1.56 -4.56
C VAL A 127 -9.08 -0.69 -5.69
N GLY A 128 -8.13 -1.22 -6.48
CA GLY A 128 -7.54 -0.51 -7.62
C GLY A 128 -6.49 0.52 -7.21
N CYS A 129 -5.82 0.29 -6.07
CA CYS A 129 -4.68 1.10 -5.68
C CYS A 129 -3.48 0.85 -6.59
N GLY A 130 -2.69 1.91 -6.83
CA GLY A 130 -1.51 1.86 -7.71
C GLY A 130 -1.79 1.87 -9.22
N SER A 131 -3.05 1.94 -9.68
CA SER A 131 -3.40 1.88 -11.11
C SER A 131 -2.84 3.00 -11.98
N ASP A 132 -2.34 4.09 -11.37
CA ASP A 132 -1.82 5.27 -12.05
C ASP A 132 -0.32 5.20 -12.37
N ASP A 133 0.39 4.14 -11.97
CA ASP A 133 1.81 4.04 -12.24
C ASP A 133 2.09 3.62 -13.71
N PRO A 134 2.95 4.36 -14.43
CA PRO A 134 3.22 4.14 -15.86
C PRO A 134 3.91 2.82 -16.23
N VAL A 135 4.48 2.07 -15.27
CA VAL A 135 5.04 0.72 -15.47
C VAL A 135 3.93 -0.37 -15.43
N TRP A 136 2.72 -0.02 -14.99
CA TRP A 136 1.74 -0.94 -14.39
C TRP A 136 0.64 -1.50 -15.31
N GLY A 137 0.37 -0.88 -16.44
CA GLY A 137 -0.93 -0.93 -17.13
C GLY A 137 -1.46 -2.29 -17.65
N TYR A 138 -0.77 -3.42 -17.45
CA TYR A 138 -1.26 -4.75 -17.88
C TYR A 138 -1.22 -5.82 -16.78
N THR A 139 -0.23 -5.78 -15.89
CA THR A 139 -0.06 -6.74 -14.79
C THR A 139 -0.72 -6.25 -13.51
N GLN A 140 -0.98 -4.95 -13.38
CA GLN A 140 -1.54 -4.31 -12.18
C GLN A 140 -2.89 -3.61 -12.39
N ALA A 141 -3.58 -3.89 -13.49
CA ALA A 141 -4.94 -3.40 -13.68
C ALA A 141 -5.86 -3.90 -12.54
N PRO A 142 -6.81 -3.06 -12.09
CA PRO A 142 -7.80 -3.47 -11.10
C PRO A 142 -8.59 -4.68 -11.60
N MET A 143 -9.03 -5.49 -10.67
CA MET A 143 -9.92 -6.62 -10.93
C MET A 143 -11.36 -6.24 -10.55
N PRO A 144 -12.34 -6.56 -11.41
CA PRO A 144 -12.18 -7.20 -12.72
C PRO A 144 -11.65 -6.23 -13.78
N PRO A 145 -11.13 -6.75 -14.92
CA PRO A 145 -10.76 -5.91 -16.05
C PRO A 145 -11.94 -5.04 -16.51
N ASN A 146 -11.65 -3.82 -16.98
CA ASN A 146 -12.67 -2.88 -17.44
C ASN A 146 -13.30 -3.32 -18.78
N LEU A 147 -14.22 -4.29 -18.69
CA LEU A 147 -14.99 -4.85 -19.80
C LEU A 147 -16.48 -4.58 -19.55
N PRO A 148 -17.30 -4.28 -20.58
CA PRO A 148 -18.69 -3.88 -20.41
C PRO A 148 -19.59 -4.89 -19.68
N SER A 149 -19.21 -6.17 -19.65
CA SER A 149 -19.95 -7.25 -19.01
C SER A 149 -19.49 -7.55 -17.58
N LEU A 150 -18.40 -6.94 -17.12
CA LEU A 150 -17.85 -7.15 -15.79
C LEU A 150 -18.12 -5.93 -14.91
N LYS A 151 -18.32 -6.17 -13.62
CA LYS A 151 -18.57 -5.11 -12.64
C LYS A 151 -17.61 -5.29 -11.46
N PRO A 152 -17.01 -4.21 -10.95
CA PRO A 152 -16.29 -4.23 -9.69
C PRO A 152 -17.16 -4.80 -8.56
N LEU A 153 -16.49 -5.36 -7.56
CA LEU A 153 -17.14 -5.73 -6.31
C LEU A 153 -17.80 -4.50 -5.69
N THR A 154 -18.95 -4.72 -5.06
CA THR A 154 -19.60 -3.73 -4.20
C THR A 154 -18.80 -3.54 -2.91
N GLN A 155 -19.04 -2.43 -2.21
CA GLN A 155 -18.39 -2.17 -0.93
C GLN A 155 -18.64 -3.28 0.10
N ASP A 156 -19.84 -3.84 0.16
CA ASP A 156 -20.15 -4.93 1.10
C ASP A 156 -19.37 -6.21 0.76
N GLU A 157 -19.19 -6.52 -0.52
CA GLU A 157 -18.38 -7.66 -0.96
C GLU A 157 -16.90 -7.46 -0.65
N ILE A 158 -16.39 -6.24 -0.81
CA ILE A 158 -15.01 -5.91 -0.43
C ILE A 158 -14.85 -5.96 1.10
N ASN A 159 -15.85 -5.53 1.87
CA ASN A 159 -15.85 -5.64 3.33
C ASN A 159 -15.73 -7.10 3.79
N VAL A 160 -16.37 -8.06 3.12
CA VAL A 160 -16.24 -9.49 3.45
C VAL A 160 -14.80 -9.96 3.29
N ILE A 161 -14.17 -9.68 2.14
CA ILE A 161 -12.77 -10.06 1.88
C ILE A 161 -11.83 -9.35 2.85
N TYR A 162 -11.99 -8.04 3.02
CA TYR A 162 -11.20 -7.23 3.92
C TYR A 162 -11.27 -7.74 5.36
N SER A 163 -12.49 -8.01 5.85
CA SER A 163 -12.71 -8.53 7.20
C SER A 163 -12.03 -9.88 7.38
N TRP A 164 -12.18 -10.80 6.43
CA TRP A 164 -11.51 -12.10 6.48
C TRP A 164 -9.99 -11.96 6.57
N ILE A 165 -9.38 -11.09 5.75
CA ILE A 165 -7.92 -10.87 5.79
C ILE A 165 -7.49 -10.29 7.13
N VAL A 166 -8.13 -9.21 7.59
CA VAL A 166 -7.79 -8.55 8.87
C VAL A 166 -8.00 -9.48 10.07
N GLN A 167 -8.97 -10.40 10.00
CA GLN A 167 -9.20 -11.42 11.02
C GLN A 167 -8.18 -12.58 10.98
N GLY A 168 -7.17 -12.52 10.10
CA GLY A 168 -6.09 -13.50 10.02
C GLY A 168 -6.28 -14.56 8.94
N ALA A 169 -7.16 -14.32 7.97
CA ALA A 169 -7.36 -15.18 6.80
C ALA A 169 -7.52 -16.67 7.15
N GLU A 170 -8.36 -16.99 8.14
CA GLU A 170 -8.54 -18.37 8.60
C GLU A 170 -9.23 -19.26 7.54
N ASN A 171 -8.93 -20.56 7.54
CA ASN A 171 -9.63 -21.57 6.72
C ASN A 171 -10.71 -22.28 7.55
N ASN A 172 -11.90 -21.70 7.63
CA ASN A 172 -12.97 -22.08 8.56
C ASN A 172 -14.35 -22.32 7.89
#